data_AF-A0A1C5C6P6-F1
#
_entry.id   AF-A0A1C5C6P6-F1
#
_cell.length_a   1.000
_cell.length_b   1.000
_cell.length_c   1.000
_cell.angle_alpha   90.00
_cell.angle_beta   90.00
_cell.angle_gamma   90.00
#
_symmetry.space_group_name_H-M   'P 1'
#
loop_
_entity.id
_entity.type
_entity.pdbx_description
1 polymer ?
#
loop_
_entity_poly.entity_id
_entity_poly.type
_entity_poly.pdbx_seq_one_letter_code
_entity_poly.pdbx_strand_id
1 'polypeptide(L)'
;MTFLETEEAWEQLRQVRTEAAAEAAGLVRGPDGRRRWSEAASPEARLLADRYLPLCLAGPRLTIAQLGQSLDGFIATRTGDADYVTGEEDRRHLHRLRALADAVLIGAGTAVADDPQLTVRACAGSHPVRVVLDPRGRVPLDRRVFTDSSAPTLWVVGTTGEHRPAPPDGVEVLTLTDPDAFAPHHLVRALARRGLGRILVEGGGVTVSRFLHAGALHRLYVTVAPVLLGDGIPGLRFDGTPVMRDALRPPVRRSALGEDTLFELDLSAPQPAAPLDGQHRETREARGEGEHTVDHGHGQPLARAQARGAEGPGGHPLAGAPAADVQRQRHGDQGEHQQGHQLGQRSL
;
A
#
# COMPACT_ATOMS: atom_id res chain seq x y z
N MET A 1 19.05 32.05 -15.66
CA MET A 1 17.98 31.05 -15.80
C MET A 1 18.07 30.15 -14.60
N THR A 2 17.08 30.22 -13.71
CA THR A 2 16.99 29.35 -12.54
C THR A 2 16.66 27.95 -13.02
N PHE A 3 17.35 26.94 -12.50
CA PHE A 3 17.14 25.54 -12.83
C PHE A 3 16.40 24.90 -11.66
N LEU A 4 15.21 24.36 -11.91
CA LEU A 4 14.35 23.82 -10.86
C LEU A 4 14.77 22.39 -10.51
N GLU A 5 15.31 22.24 -9.31
CA GLU A 5 15.73 20.97 -8.73
C GLU A 5 14.56 20.17 -8.14
N THR A 6 14.78 18.87 -7.95
CA THR A 6 13.73 17.91 -7.54
C THR A 6 13.09 18.24 -6.20
N GLU A 7 13.89 18.62 -5.19
CA GLU A 7 13.37 18.93 -3.85
C GLU A 7 12.61 20.25 -3.83
N GLU A 8 13.07 21.25 -4.58
CA GLU A 8 12.35 22.52 -4.73
C GLU A 8 11.03 22.33 -5.47
N ALA A 9 11.03 21.56 -6.56
CA ALA A 9 9.82 21.19 -7.28
C ALA A 9 8.80 20.47 -6.37
N TRP A 10 9.28 19.59 -5.49
CA TRP A 10 8.42 18.90 -4.52
C TRP A 10 7.78 19.87 -3.52
N GLU A 11 8.55 20.80 -2.96
CA GLU A 11 8.03 21.81 -2.03
C GLU A 11 7.00 22.72 -2.70
N GLN A 12 7.26 23.17 -3.92
CA GLN A 12 6.31 23.98 -4.67
C GLN A 12 5.01 23.20 -4.97
N LEU A 13 5.11 21.96 -5.47
CA LEU A 13 3.93 21.12 -5.77
C LEU A 13 3.05 20.88 -4.56
N ARG A 14 3.65 20.70 -3.38
CA ARG A 14 2.92 20.51 -2.12
C ARG A 14 2.05 21.69 -1.74
N GLN A 15 2.37 22.90 -2.18
CA GLN A 15 1.56 24.10 -1.91
C GLN A 15 0.43 24.30 -2.93
N VAL A 16 0.49 23.61 -4.08
CA VAL A 16 -0.55 23.73 -5.12
C VAL A 16 -1.84 23.04 -4.66
N ARG A 17 -2.92 23.82 -4.58
CA ARG A 17 -4.28 23.31 -4.31
C ARG A 17 -5.33 23.81 -5.30
N THR A 18 -4.97 24.76 -6.15
CA THR A 18 -5.85 25.40 -7.13
C THR A 18 -5.09 25.65 -8.43
N GLU A 19 -5.83 25.84 -9.51
CA GLU A 19 -5.25 26.20 -10.81
C GLU A 19 -4.44 27.51 -10.73
N ALA A 20 -4.92 28.51 -9.99
CA ALA A 20 -4.21 29.77 -9.78
C ALA A 20 -2.89 29.57 -9.00
N ALA A 21 -2.87 28.69 -8.00
CA ALA A 21 -1.65 28.37 -7.26
C ALA A 21 -0.65 27.61 -8.14
N ALA A 22 -1.12 26.74 -9.05
CA ALA A 22 -0.25 26.07 -10.01
C ALA A 22 0.42 27.07 -10.96
N GLU A 23 -0.34 28.04 -11.48
CA GLU A 23 0.19 29.10 -12.35
C GLU A 23 1.19 29.99 -11.61
N ALA A 24 0.90 30.37 -10.37
CA ALA A 24 1.81 31.14 -9.53
C ALA A 24 3.12 30.38 -9.22
N ALA A 25 3.06 29.05 -9.14
CA ALA A 25 4.25 28.20 -9.01
C ALA A 25 5.00 28.01 -10.34
N GLY A 26 4.54 28.60 -11.46
CA GLY A 26 5.20 28.46 -12.76
C GLY A 26 4.82 27.20 -13.55
N LEU A 27 3.72 26.53 -13.20
CA LEU A 27 3.15 25.42 -13.98
C LEU A 27 2.22 25.96 -15.09
N VAL A 28 2.66 25.85 -16.33
CA VAL A 28 1.93 26.33 -17.52
C VAL A 28 1.26 25.20 -18.27
N ARG A 29 0.10 25.46 -18.86
CA ARG A 29 -0.66 24.47 -19.63
C ARG A 29 -0.08 24.38 -21.05
N GLY A 30 0.35 23.18 -21.44
CA GLY A 30 0.82 22.86 -22.77
C GLY A 30 -0.33 22.62 -23.77
N PRO A 31 -0.01 22.44 -25.07
CA PRO A 31 -1.00 22.17 -26.12
C PRO A 31 -1.78 20.87 -25.91
N ASP A 32 -1.18 19.90 -25.22
CA ASP A 32 -1.79 18.62 -24.82
C ASP A 32 -2.73 18.75 -23.61
N GLY A 33 -2.96 19.98 -23.15
CA GLY A 33 -3.77 20.29 -21.98
C GLY A 33 -3.10 19.94 -20.65
N ARG A 34 -1.89 19.36 -20.64
CA ARG A 34 -1.15 19.01 -19.42
C ARG A 34 -0.35 20.20 -18.93
N ARG A 35 -0.22 20.33 -17.61
CA ARG A 35 0.61 21.37 -17.01
C ARG A 35 2.03 20.87 -16.80
N ARG A 36 3.00 21.73 -17.10
CA ARG A 36 4.45 21.46 -16.99
C ARG A 36 5.13 22.70 -16.44
N TRP A 37 6.28 22.51 -15.79
CA TRP A 37 7.12 23.64 -15.38
C TRP A 37 7.47 24.49 -16.59
N SER A 38 7.27 25.80 -16.48
CA SER A 38 7.68 26.78 -17.49
C SER A 38 9.19 26.95 -17.53
N GLU A 39 9.85 26.81 -16.38
CA GLU A 39 11.30 26.89 -16.26
C GLU A 39 11.98 25.58 -16.62
N ALA A 40 13.29 25.64 -16.87
CA ALA A 40 14.10 24.44 -17.03
C ALA A 40 14.14 23.67 -15.70
N ALA A 41 13.58 22.46 -15.72
CA ALA A 41 13.49 21.56 -14.58
C ALA A 41 14.26 20.27 -14.82
N SER A 42 14.78 19.65 -13.76
CA SER A 42 15.34 18.31 -13.82
C SER A 42 14.32 17.29 -14.36
N PRO A 43 14.76 16.17 -14.97
CA PRO A 43 13.86 15.09 -15.38
C PRO A 43 12.95 14.63 -14.23
N GLU A 44 13.49 14.50 -13.04
CA GLU A 44 12.78 14.08 -11.83
C GLU A 44 11.74 15.13 -11.40
N ALA A 45 12.06 16.42 -11.44
CA ALA A 45 11.12 17.50 -11.14
C ALA A 45 9.92 17.51 -12.11
N ARG A 46 10.15 17.19 -13.39
CA ARG A 46 9.07 17.01 -14.39
C ARG A 46 8.22 15.79 -14.07
N LEU A 47 8.85 14.67 -13.70
CA LEU A 47 8.14 13.45 -13.28
C LEU A 47 7.28 13.69 -12.03
N LEU A 48 7.74 14.51 -11.08
CA LEU A 48 6.94 14.89 -9.92
C LEU A 48 5.68 15.64 -10.33
N ALA A 49 5.78 16.63 -11.22
CA ALA A 49 4.63 17.38 -11.71
C ALA A 49 3.65 16.46 -12.44
N ASP A 50 4.14 15.66 -13.39
CA ASP A 50 3.30 14.71 -14.14
C ASP A 50 2.56 13.73 -13.22
N ARG A 51 3.23 13.26 -12.16
CA ARG A 51 2.69 12.25 -11.25
C ARG A 51 1.71 12.85 -10.24
N TYR A 52 2.09 13.91 -9.54
CA TYR A 52 1.37 14.38 -8.34
C TYR A 52 0.50 15.61 -8.56
N LEU A 53 0.73 16.42 -9.59
CA LEU A 53 -0.10 17.60 -9.85
C LEU A 53 -1.60 17.26 -10.00
N PRO A 54 -2.00 16.16 -10.66
CA PRO A 54 -3.40 15.75 -10.69
C PRO A 54 -3.99 15.53 -9.30
N LEU A 55 -3.21 15.01 -8.34
CA LEU A 55 -3.66 14.83 -6.96
C LEU A 55 -3.78 16.18 -6.26
N CYS A 56 -2.80 17.07 -6.45
CA CYS A 56 -2.80 18.42 -5.89
C CYS A 56 -4.03 19.24 -6.33
N LEU A 57 -4.49 19.05 -7.57
CA LEU A 57 -5.62 19.76 -8.16
C LEU A 57 -6.96 19.02 -8.04
N ALA A 58 -7.00 17.82 -7.45
CA ALA A 58 -8.23 17.02 -7.31
C ALA A 58 -9.29 17.64 -6.36
N GLY A 59 -8.94 18.74 -5.68
CA GLY A 59 -9.79 19.39 -4.69
C GLY A 59 -9.75 18.70 -3.32
N PRO A 60 -10.68 19.06 -2.42
CA PRO A 60 -10.62 18.67 -1.01
C PRO A 60 -11.14 17.26 -0.75
N ARG A 61 -11.73 16.58 -1.75
CA ARG A 61 -12.27 15.23 -1.61
C ARG A 61 -11.56 14.31 -2.58
N LEU A 62 -10.67 13.49 -2.04
CA LEU A 62 -9.86 12.59 -2.83
C LEU A 62 -9.60 11.34 -2.00
N THR A 63 -10.01 10.18 -2.50
CA THR A 63 -9.66 8.90 -1.88
C THR A 63 -8.78 8.14 -2.85
N ILE A 64 -7.55 7.87 -2.44
CA ILE A 64 -6.58 7.07 -3.20
C ILE A 64 -6.20 5.84 -2.40
N ALA A 65 -5.73 4.80 -3.06
CA ALA A 65 -5.12 3.66 -2.40
C ALA A 65 -3.76 3.33 -3.00
N GLN A 66 -2.83 2.82 -2.19
CA GLN A 66 -1.57 2.26 -2.67
C GLN A 66 -1.36 0.85 -2.13
N LEU A 67 -0.88 -0.04 -3.00
CA LEU A 67 -0.52 -1.41 -2.69
C LEU A 67 0.77 -1.79 -3.43
N GLY A 68 1.76 -2.33 -2.71
CA GLY A 68 2.96 -2.94 -3.30
C GLY A 68 2.83 -4.46 -3.28
N GLN A 69 3.12 -5.12 -4.39
CA GLN A 69 3.05 -6.58 -4.51
C GLN A 69 4.23 -7.15 -5.30
N SER A 70 4.47 -8.44 -5.12
CA SER A 70 5.36 -9.25 -5.94
C SER A 70 4.82 -9.40 -7.36
N LEU A 71 5.66 -9.86 -8.29
CA LEU A 71 5.31 -10.09 -9.69
C LEU A 71 4.18 -11.11 -9.86
N ASP A 72 4.09 -12.07 -8.94
CA ASP A 72 3.03 -13.08 -8.85
C ASP A 72 1.83 -12.66 -7.98
N GLY A 73 1.75 -11.40 -7.55
CA GLY A 73 0.53 -10.79 -7.01
C GLY A 73 0.32 -10.90 -5.49
N PHE A 74 1.39 -11.12 -4.73
CA PHE A 74 1.35 -11.26 -3.28
C PHE A 74 1.94 -10.03 -2.57
N ILE A 75 1.33 -9.63 -1.45
CA ILE A 75 1.72 -8.46 -0.65
C ILE A 75 2.54 -8.81 0.59
N ALA A 76 2.64 -10.11 0.88
CA ALA A 76 3.43 -10.66 1.97
C ALA A 76 3.68 -12.15 1.67
N THR A 77 4.69 -12.71 2.31
CA THR A 77 4.88 -14.17 2.34
C THR A 77 3.71 -14.86 3.04
N ARG A 78 3.60 -16.19 2.94
CA ARG A 78 2.54 -16.96 3.62
C ARG A 78 2.51 -16.76 5.14
N THR A 79 3.64 -16.45 5.77
CA THR A 79 3.71 -16.17 7.21
C THR A 79 3.33 -14.74 7.58
N GLY A 80 3.00 -13.90 6.59
CA GLY A 80 2.67 -12.50 6.79
C GLY A 80 3.89 -11.57 6.84
N ASP A 81 5.09 -12.07 6.52
CA ASP A 81 6.25 -11.19 6.38
C ASP A 81 6.07 -10.31 5.14
N ALA A 82 5.96 -9.01 5.38
CA ALA A 82 5.74 -7.97 4.39
C ALA A 82 6.86 -6.92 4.41
N ASP A 83 8.01 -7.22 5.06
CA ASP A 83 9.12 -6.26 5.16
C ASP A 83 9.68 -5.96 3.77
N TYR A 84 9.23 -4.83 3.24
CA TYR A 84 9.57 -4.24 1.95
C TYR A 84 9.54 -5.20 0.76
N VAL A 85 8.32 -5.53 0.32
CA VAL A 85 8.10 -6.13 -1.00
C VAL A 85 8.63 -5.22 -2.12
N THR A 86 8.52 -3.90 -1.96
CA THR A 86 8.91 -2.88 -2.95
C THR A 86 10.18 -2.12 -2.57
N GLY A 87 10.81 -1.53 -3.59
CA GLY A 87 12.07 -0.78 -3.52
C GLY A 87 11.96 0.60 -2.86
N GLU A 88 13.08 1.30 -2.78
CA GLU A 88 13.17 2.59 -2.09
C GLU A 88 12.37 3.70 -2.78
N GLU A 89 12.34 3.68 -4.11
CA GLU A 89 11.63 4.65 -4.93
C GLU A 89 10.12 4.55 -4.72
N ASP A 90 9.58 3.34 -4.53
CA ASP A 90 8.19 3.12 -4.15
C ASP A 90 7.89 3.56 -2.72
N ARG A 91 8.79 3.28 -1.77
CA ARG A 91 8.65 3.83 -0.41
C ARG A 91 8.64 5.35 -0.41
N ARG A 92 9.48 5.98 -1.23
CA ARG A 92 9.50 7.43 -1.42
C ARG A 92 8.21 7.93 -2.07
N HIS A 93 7.67 7.19 -3.03
CA HIS A 93 6.35 7.46 -3.62
C HIS A 93 5.24 7.42 -2.55
N LEU A 94 5.20 6.37 -1.72
CA LEU A 94 4.26 6.22 -0.62
C LEU A 94 4.34 7.40 0.37
N HIS A 95 5.55 7.80 0.75
CA HIS A 95 5.75 8.95 1.63
C HIS A 95 5.28 10.26 1.01
N ARG A 96 5.41 10.45 -0.31
CA ARG A 96 4.86 11.59 -1.03
C ARG A 96 3.33 11.55 -1.07
N LEU A 97 2.72 10.38 -1.23
CA LEU A 97 1.26 10.24 -1.12
C LEU A 97 0.77 10.59 0.29
N ARG A 98 1.44 10.10 1.34
CA ARG A 98 1.15 10.46 2.74
C ARG A 98 1.22 11.97 2.96
N ALA A 99 2.25 12.63 2.43
CA ALA A 99 2.43 14.08 2.54
C ALA A 99 1.36 14.91 1.80
N LEU A 100 0.63 14.30 0.86
CA LEU A 100 -0.48 14.93 0.15
C LEU A 100 -1.86 14.56 0.73
N ALA A 101 -1.91 13.64 1.69
CA ALA A 101 -3.15 13.20 2.32
C ALA A 101 -3.40 13.97 3.64
N ASP A 102 -4.67 14.16 3.97
CA ASP A 102 -5.10 14.63 5.28
C ASP A 102 -5.14 13.45 6.26
N ALA A 103 -5.46 12.25 5.77
CA ALA A 103 -5.53 11.02 6.55
C ALA A 103 -4.92 9.82 5.81
N VAL A 104 -4.22 8.98 6.56
CA VAL A 104 -3.77 7.66 6.12
C VAL A 104 -4.57 6.60 6.86
N LEU A 105 -5.23 5.73 6.12
CA LEU A 105 -6.17 4.75 6.63
C LEU A 105 -5.63 3.34 6.43
N ILE A 106 -5.65 2.54 7.49
CA ILE A 106 -5.35 1.10 7.45
C ILE A 106 -6.41 0.28 8.18
N GLY A 107 -6.45 -1.02 7.89
CA GLY A 107 -7.25 -1.98 8.65
C GLY A 107 -6.51 -2.53 9.87
N ALA A 108 -7.26 -3.04 10.85
CA ALA A 108 -6.70 -3.69 12.04
C ALA A 108 -5.71 -4.83 11.74
N GLY A 109 -5.87 -5.56 10.63
CA GLY A 109 -4.94 -6.64 10.25
C GLY A 109 -3.52 -6.12 10.02
N THR A 110 -3.39 -5.05 9.26
CA THR A 110 -2.13 -4.35 8.99
C THR A 110 -1.54 -3.72 10.24
N ALA A 111 -2.38 -3.11 11.09
CA ALA A 111 -1.90 -2.53 12.35
C ALA A 111 -1.27 -3.59 13.27
N VAL A 112 -1.85 -4.80 13.31
CA VAL A 112 -1.37 -5.93 14.11
C VAL A 112 -0.12 -6.57 13.51
N ALA A 113 -0.13 -6.81 12.19
CA ALA A 113 0.94 -7.53 11.51
C ALA A 113 2.21 -6.68 11.36
N ASP A 114 2.06 -5.42 10.95
CA ASP A 114 3.19 -4.62 10.47
C ASP A 114 3.70 -3.61 11.51
N ASP A 115 2.93 -3.36 12.57
CA ASP A 115 3.20 -2.31 13.57
C ASP A 115 3.70 -0.97 12.96
N PRO A 116 2.97 -0.39 11.98
CA PRO A 116 3.49 0.71 11.19
C PRO A 116 3.49 2.03 11.96
N GLN A 117 4.38 2.96 11.58
CA GLN A 117 4.35 4.34 12.10
C GLN A 117 3.34 5.23 11.36
N LEU A 118 3.13 4.96 10.06
CA LEU A 118 2.26 5.73 9.15
C LEU A 118 2.62 7.23 9.03
N THR A 119 3.91 7.56 9.15
CA THR A 119 4.45 8.92 9.04
C THR A 119 5.12 9.21 7.70
N VAL A 120 5.46 10.49 7.47
CA VAL A 120 6.24 10.97 6.31
C VAL A 120 7.71 11.06 6.71
N ARG A 121 8.60 10.25 6.11
CA ARG A 121 10.02 10.15 6.51
C ARG A 121 11.01 10.17 5.36
N ALA A 122 10.56 9.90 4.13
CA ALA A 122 11.42 9.86 2.94
C ALA A 122 11.25 11.07 2.00
N CYS A 123 10.53 12.11 2.43
CA CYS A 123 10.40 13.38 1.73
C CYS A 123 9.94 14.46 2.71
N ALA A 124 10.00 15.73 2.30
CA ALA A 124 9.41 16.81 3.06
C ALA A 124 7.87 16.76 3.04
N GLY A 125 7.24 17.10 4.16
CA GLY A 125 5.78 17.20 4.29
C GLY A 125 5.25 16.92 5.69
N SER A 126 4.00 17.33 5.92
CA SER A 126 3.29 17.06 7.17
C SER A 126 2.87 15.60 7.26
N HIS A 127 2.80 15.06 8.48
CA HIS A 127 2.22 13.75 8.72
C HIS A 127 0.69 13.80 8.58
N PRO A 128 0.07 12.84 7.88
CA PRO A 128 -1.38 12.71 7.88
C PRO A 128 -1.90 12.20 9.23
N VAL A 129 -3.18 12.41 9.50
CA VAL A 129 -3.87 11.75 10.62
C VAL A 129 -3.89 10.24 10.38
N ARG A 130 -3.47 9.46 11.38
CA ARG A 130 -3.44 8.00 11.32
C ARG A 130 -4.81 7.45 11.66
N VAL A 131 -5.48 6.81 10.72
CA VAL A 131 -6.83 6.24 10.90
C VAL A 131 -6.73 4.73 10.94
N VAL A 132 -7.06 4.15 12.10
CA VAL A 132 -7.04 2.69 12.29
C VAL A 132 -8.48 2.18 12.34
N LEU A 133 -8.88 1.43 11.30
CA LEU A 133 -10.18 0.77 11.26
C LEU A 133 -10.14 -0.54 12.04
N ASP A 134 -10.81 -0.54 13.19
CA ASP A 134 -10.84 -1.67 14.11
C ASP A 134 -12.25 -1.91 14.68
N PRO A 135 -13.19 -2.42 13.86
CA PRO A 135 -14.59 -2.59 14.29
C PRO A 135 -14.78 -3.39 15.58
N ARG A 136 -13.83 -4.27 15.90
CA ARG A 136 -13.91 -5.19 17.06
C ARG A 136 -12.93 -4.82 18.19
N GLY A 137 -12.21 -3.71 18.09
CA GLY A 137 -11.25 -3.29 19.12
C GLY A 137 -10.12 -4.30 19.37
N ARG A 138 -9.63 -4.98 18.32
CA ARG A 138 -8.66 -6.08 18.44
C ARG A 138 -7.20 -5.66 18.27
N VAL A 139 -6.92 -4.41 17.89
CA VAL A 139 -5.53 -3.95 17.72
C VAL A 139 -4.92 -3.74 19.12
N PRO A 140 -3.77 -4.37 19.43
CA PRO A 140 -3.06 -4.12 20.68
C PRO A 140 -2.72 -2.63 20.85
N LEU A 141 -2.91 -2.10 22.06
CA LEU A 141 -2.69 -0.68 22.34
C LEU A 141 -1.21 -0.29 22.51
N ASP A 142 -0.31 -1.27 22.48
CA ASP A 142 1.15 -1.07 22.49
C ASP A 142 1.73 -0.78 21.10
N ARG A 143 0.93 -0.88 20.04
CA ARG A 143 1.36 -0.61 18.66
C ARG A 143 1.76 0.85 18.46
N ARG A 144 2.76 1.08 17.60
CA ARG A 144 3.35 2.40 17.35
C ARG A 144 2.34 3.47 16.94
N VAL A 145 1.34 3.07 16.15
CA VAL A 145 0.21 3.94 15.77
C VAL A 145 -0.51 4.57 16.97
N PHE A 146 -0.43 3.98 18.17
CA PHE A 146 -1.05 4.48 19.39
C PHE A 146 -0.05 5.07 20.39
N THR A 147 1.22 4.66 20.35
CA THR A 147 2.18 4.95 21.44
C THR A 147 3.25 5.97 21.10
N ASP A 148 3.66 6.11 19.84
CA ASP A 148 4.85 6.90 19.49
C ASP A 148 4.63 8.42 19.46
N SER A 149 3.38 8.88 19.57
CA SER A 149 2.97 10.30 19.53
C SER A 149 3.47 11.09 18.30
N SER A 150 3.91 10.40 17.24
CA SER A 150 4.53 11.04 16.08
C SER A 150 3.54 11.77 15.17
N ALA A 151 2.27 11.36 15.18
CA ALA A 151 1.18 11.99 14.45
C ALA A 151 -0.16 11.78 15.19
N PRO A 152 -1.18 12.63 14.97
CA PRO A 152 -2.51 12.40 15.52
C PRO A 152 -3.08 11.05 15.08
N THR A 153 -3.75 10.35 15.99
CA THR A 153 -4.35 9.05 15.71
C THR A 153 -5.85 9.07 15.98
N LEU A 154 -6.62 8.61 15.01
CA LEU A 154 -8.04 8.35 15.09
C LEU A 154 -8.29 6.84 15.04
N TRP A 155 -8.71 6.28 16.17
CA TRP A 155 -9.10 4.87 16.28
C TRP A 155 -10.60 4.73 16.02
N VAL A 156 -10.96 4.04 14.93
CA VAL A 156 -12.37 3.87 14.50
C VAL A 156 -12.86 2.48 14.88
N VAL A 157 -13.87 2.42 15.73
CA VAL A 157 -14.30 1.21 16.44
C VAL A 157 -15.81 1.04 16.40
N GLY A 158 -16.30 -0.19 16.48
CA GLY A 158 -17.73 -0.50 16.56
C GLY A 158 -18.27 -0.49 17.99
N THR A 159 -19.58 -0.57 18.15
CA THR A 159 -20.27 -0.70 19.45
C THR A 159 -20.25 -2.11 20.03
N THR A 160 -19.99 -3.14 19.23
CA THR A 160 -20.10 -4.54 19.63
C THR A 160 -18.95 -5.05 20.50
N GLY A 161 -17.99 -4.19 20.89
CA GLY A 161 -16.92 -4.53 21.80
C GLY A 161 -17.30 -4.17 23.25
N GLU A 162 -17.92 -5.10 23.98
CA GLU A 162 -18.41 -4.86 25.35
C GLU A 162 -17.28 -4.66 26.39
N HIS A 163 -16.02 -4.93 26.03
CA HIS A 163 -14.84 -4.69 26.87
C HIS A 163 -13.68 -4.16 26.03
N ARG A 164 -13.70 -2.86 25.71
CA ARG A 164 -12.57 -2.18 25.08
C ARG A 164 -11.68 -1.55 26.15
N PRO A 165 -10.35 -1.78 26.13
CA PRO A 165 -9.44 -1.03 27.00
C PRO A 165 -9.52 0.48 26.69
N ALA A 166 -9.26 1.31 27.69
CA ALA A 166 -9.17 2.75 27.50
C ALA A 166 -8.09 3.06 26.46
N PRO A 167 -8.35 3.97 25.50
CA PRO A 167 -7.33 4.37 24.54
C PRO A 167 -6.16 5.04 25.27
N PRO A 168 -4.92 4.92 24.76
CA PRO A 168 -3.80 5.71 25.25
C PRO A 168 -4.08 7.22 25.14
N ASP A 169 -3.41 8.01 25.97
CA ASP A 169 -3.51 9.47 25.92
C ASP A 169 -3.17 10.00 24.52
N GLY A 170 -3.95 10.96 24.04
CA GLY A 170 -3.77 11.59 22.72
C GLY A 170 -4.36 10.80 21.54
N VAL A 171 -4.92 9.61 21.76
CA VAL A 171 -5.65 8.86 20.72
C VAL A 171 -7.14 9.26 20.73
N GLU A 172 -7.61 9.85 19.64
CA GLU A 172 -9.04 10.11 19.44
C GLU A 172 -9.76 8.80 19.09
N VAL A 173 -10.95 8.58 19.66
CA VAL A 173 -11.76 7.39 19.35
C VAL A 173 -13.07 7.80 18.68
N LEU A 174 -13.29 7.28 17.48
CA LEU A 174 -14.57 7.38 16.77
C LEU A 174 -15.32 6.06 16.89
N THR A 175 -16.39 6.07 17.69
CA THR A 175 -17.30 4.91 17.79
C THR A 175 -18.40 5.02 16.74
N LEU A 176 -18.51 3.98 15.91
CA LEU A 176 -19.55 3.82 14.90
C LEU A 176 -20.61 2.83 15.41
N THR A 177 -21.85 3.29 15.53
CA THR A 177 -22.94 2.54 16.17
C THR A 177 -23.70 1.61 15.21
N ASP A 178 -23.61 1.89 13.91
CA ASP A 178 -24.25 1.12 12.85
C ASP A 178 -23.20 0.21 12.17
N PRO A 179 -23.43 -1.11 12.03
CA PRO A 179 -22.56 -1.99 11.26
C PRO A 179 -22.26 -1.49 9.84
N ASP A 180 -23.25 -0.86 9.18
CA ASP A 180 -23.09 -0.29 7.84
C ASP A 180 -22.25 0.98 7.83
N ALA A 181 -21.97 1.60 8.99
CA ALA A 181 -21.12 2.78 9.07
C ALA A 181 -19.66 2.49 8.71
N PHE A 182 -19.23 1.22 8.74
CA PHE A 182 -17.93 0.81 8.24
C PHE A 182 -17.87 0.66 6.71
N ALA A 183 -18.98 0.83 5.99
CA ALA A 183 -18.96 0.86 4.54
C ALA A 183 -18.00 1.97 4.04
N PRO A 184 -17.17 1.71 3.01
CA PRO A 184 -16.16 2.67 2.55
C PRO A 184 -16.68 4.09 2.31
N HIS A 185 -17.84 4.23 1.67
CA HIS A 185 -18.47 5.54 1.43
C HIS A 185 -18.87 6.28 2.71
N HIS A 186 -19.32 5.55 3.74
CA HIS A 186 -19.65 6.13 5.03
C HIS A 186 -18.39 6.58 5.78
N LEU A 187 -17.33 5.79 5.75
CA LEU A 187 -16.02 6.15 6.32
C LEU A 187 -15.45 7.41 5.66
N VAL A 188 -15.44 7.48 4.32
CA VAL A 188 -14.99 8.66 3.57
C VAL A 188 -15.80 9.90 3.97
N ARG A 189 -17.13 9.80 4.09
CA ARG A 189 -17.99 10.92 4.54
C ARG A 189 -17.74 11.30 6.00
N ALA A 190 -17.49 10.33 6.88
CA ALA A 190 -17.24 10.57 8.30
C ALA A 190 -15.89 11.28 8.54
N LEU A 191 -14.86 10.92 7.76
CA LEU A 191 -13.56 11.57 7.78
C LEU A 191 -13.63 12.96 7.14
N ALA A 192 -14.29 13.13 5.99
CA ALA A 192 -14.44 14.43 5.35
C ALA A 192 -15.15 15.46 6.25
N ARG A 193 -16.14 15.03 7.05
CA ARG A 193 -16.81 15.91 8.05
C ARG A 193 -15.89 16.38 9.17
N ARG A 194 -14.75 15.71 9.38
CA ARG A 194 -13.68 16.10 10.32
C ARG A 194 -12.58 16.92 9.66
N GLY A 195 -12.77 17.34 8.40
CA GLY A 195 -11.72 18.02 7.63
C GLY A 195 -10.68 17.07 7.04
N LEU A 196 -10.88 15.75 7.13
CA LEU A 196 -9.98 14.73 6.58
C LEU A 196 -10.53 14.24 5.24
N GLY A 197 -10.45 15.09 4.22
CA GLY A 197 -11.11 14.85 2.92
C GLY A 197 -10.23 14.17 1.87
N ARG A 198 -8.91 14.28 2.01
CA ARG A 198 -7.90 13.61 1.18
C ARG A 198 -7.37 12.39 1.92
N ILE A 199 -7.86 11.21 1.55
CA ILE A 199 -7.64 9.95 2.25
C ILE A 199 -6.73 9.07 1.39
N LEU A 200 -5.65 8.59 1.99
CA LEU A 200 -4.83 7.52 1.45
C LEU A 200 -5.16 6.22 2.18
N VAL A 201 -5.67 5.23 1.46
CA VAL A 201 -5.86 3.87 1.97
C VAL A 201 -4.58 3.08 1.67
N GLU A 202 -3.84 2.75 2.73
CA GLU A 202 -2.65 1.90 2.63
C GLU A 202 -2.97 0.51 3.19
N GLY A 203 -2.08 -0.44 2.92
CA GLY A 203 -1.83 -1.55 3.83
C GLY A 203 -3.02 -2.46 4.13
N GLY A 204 -2.91 -3.69 3.63
CA GLY A 204 -3.88 -4.76 3.80
C GLY A 204 -4.74 -4.92 2.56
N GLY A 205 -4.48 -5.99 1.81
CA GLY A 205 -5.23 -6.33 0.60
C GLY A 205 -6.74 -6.31 0.79
N VAL A 206 -7.22 -6.73 1.98
CA VAL A 206 -8.63 -6.68 2.38
C VAL A 206 -9.20 -5.26 2.37
N THR A 207 -8.52 -4.30 3.01
CA THR A 207 -9.00 -2.91 3.13
C THR A 207 -9.05 -2.25 1.77
N VAL A 208 -7.97 -2.34 1.00
CA VAL A 208 -7.90 -1.76 -0.36
C VAL A 208 -8.96 -2.38 -1.26
N SER A 209 -9.11 -3.70 -1.23
CA SER A 209 -10.10 -4.40 -2.05
C SER A 209 -11.54 -4.02 -1.68
N ARG A 210 -11.82 -3.81 -0.39
CA ARG A 210 -13.13 -3.35 0.07
C ARG A 210 -13.47 -1.96 -0.49
N PHE A 211 -12.51 -1.03 -0.46
CA PHE A 211 -12.70 0.31 -1.02
C PHE A 211 -12.85 0.28 -2.55
N LEU A 212 -12.07 -0.56 -3.23
CA LEU A 212 -12.16 -0.77 -4.66
C LEU A 212 -13.54 -1.32 -5.06
N HIS A 213 -13.97 -2.42 -4.43
CA HIS A 213 -15.25 -3.06 -4.71
C HIS A 213 -16.44 -2.14 -4.44
N ALA A 214 -16.36 -1.31 -3.41
CA ALA A 214 -17.40 -0.32 -3.12
C ALA A 214 -17.43 0.86 -4.11
N GLY A 215 -16.47 0.99 -5.04
CA GLY A 215 -16.34 2.17 -5.89
C GLY A 215 -16.02 3.45 -5.10
N ALA A 216 -15.29 3.32 -3.99
CA ALA A 216 -14.96 4.42 -3.08
C ALA A 216 -13.55 4.99 -3.29
N LEU A 217 -12.88 4.60 -4.38
CA LEU A 217 -11.56 5.07 -4.77
C LEU A 217 -11.64 5.94 -6.02
N HIS A 218 -10.88 7.03 -6.04
CA HIS A 218 -10.67 7.86 -7.22
C HIS A 218 -9.45 7.39 -8.00
N ARG A 219 -8.41 6.92 -7.31
CA ARG A 219 -7.21 6.32 -7.91
C ARG A 219 -6.72 5.14 -7.11
N LEU A 220 -6.13 4.18 -7.81
CA LEU A 220 -5.45 3.03 -7.21
C LEU A 220 -4.04 2.92 -7.79
N TYR A 221 -3.06 2.93 -6.90
CA TYR A 221 -1.65 2.73 -7.19
C TYR A 221 -1.29 1.28 -6.84
N VAL A 222 -0.87 0.51 -7.85
CA VAL A 222 -0.36 -0.86 -7.66
C VAL A 222 1.09 -0.88 -8.12
N THR A 223 2.01 -1.07 -7.19
CA THR A 223 3.42 -1.24 -7.49
C THR A 223 3.74 -2.72 -7.56
N VAL A 224 4.37 -3.14 -8.66
CA VAL A 224 4.81 -4.52 -8.88
C VAL A 224 6.33 -4.55 -8.81
N ALA A 225 6.86 -5.23 -7.80
CA ALA A 225 8.28 -5.48 -7.63
C ALA A 225 8.72 -6.74 -8.40
N PRO A 226 9.96 -6.81 -8.90
CA PRO A 226 10.48 -7.95 -9.66
C PRO A 226 10.88 -9.13 -8.76
N VAL A 227 10.01 -9.49 -7.80
CA VAL A 227 10.19 -10.61 -6.88
C VAL A 227 9.06 -11.64 -7.07
N LEU A 228 9.36 -12.92 -6.88
CA LEU A 228 8.38 -14.01 -6.89
C LEU A 228 8.35 -14.66 -5.51
N LEU A 229 7.16 -14.81 -4.92
CA LEU A 229 7.00 -15.46 -3.62
C LEU A 229 6.54 -16.92 -3.73
N GLY A 230 5.85 -17.27 -4.82
CA GLY A 230 5.23 -18.57 -5.06
C GLY A 230 3.94 -18.79 -4.28
N ASP A 231 3.97 -18.56 -2.96
CA ASP A 231 2.82 -18.63 -2.07
C ASP A 231 2.88 -17.49 -1.04
N GLY A 232 1.76 -16.80 -0.84
CA GLY A 232 1.71 -15.58 -0.06
C GLY A 232 0.32 -15.08 0.21
N ILE A 233 0.24 -13.92 0.87
CA ILE A 233 -1.01 -13.19 1.09
C ILE A 233 -1.32 -12.43 -0.20
N PRO A 234 -2.42 -12.71 -0.91
CA PRO A 234 -2.70 -12.04 -2.18
C PRO A 234 -3.04 -10.56 -1.99
N GLY A 235 -2.67 -9.75 -2.97
CA GLY A 235 -2.91 -8.31 -2.95
C GLY A 235 -4.38 -7.92 -3.05
N LEU A 236 -4.90 -7.80 -4.27
CA LEU A 236 -6.30 -7.44 -4.49
C LEU A 236 -7.18 -8.70 -4.56
N ARG A 237 -8.24 -8.72 -3.75
CA ARG A 237 -9.27 -9.78 -3.74
C ARG A 237 -10.64 -9.19 -3.47
N PHE A 238 -11.51 -9.25 -4.48
CA PHE A 238 -12.90 -8.83 -4.40
C PHE A 238 -13.75 -9.68 -5.34
N ASP A 239 -15.06 -9.68 -5.11
CA ASP A 239 -16.00 -10.37 -6.00
C ASP A 239 -16.04 -9.67 -7.35
N GLY A 240 -15.46 -10.32 -8.34
CA GLY A 240 -15.38 -9.86 -9.72
C GLY A 240 -16.45 -10.49 -10.61
N THR A 241 -16.43 -10.14 -11.88
CA THR A 241 -17.26 -10.79 -12.90
C THR A 241 -16.69 -12.16 -13.29
N PRO A 242 -17.54 -13.17 -13.57
CA PRO A 242 -17.09 -14.43 -14.18
C PRO A 242 -16.72 -14.26 -15.67
N VAL A 243 -16.96 -13.09 -16.27
CA VAL A 243 -16.80 -12.82 -17.71
C VAL A 243 -15.70 -11.78 -17.95
N MET A 244 -14.61 -12.17 -18.62
CA MET A 244 -13.42 -11.32 -18.82
C MET A 244 -13.68 -9.98 -19.55
N ARG A 245 -14.67 -9.91 -20.44
CA ARG A 245 -15.03 -8.65 -21.11
C ARG A 245 -15.68 -7.62 -20.17
N ASP A 246 -16.31 -8.09 -19.10
CA ASP A 246 -17.00 -7.25 -18.13
C ASP A 246 -16.04 -6.84 -16.98
N ALA A 247 -14.76 -7.24 -17.06
CA ALA A 247 -13.77 -6.92 -16.05
C ALA A 247 -13.48 -5.42 -16.01
N LEU A 248 -13.15 -4.92 -14.82
CA LEU A 248 -12.80 -3.53 -14.58
C LEU A 248 -11.58 -3.12 -15.42
N ARG A 249 -11.74 -2.15 -16.33
CA ARG A 249 -10.70 -1.64 -17.25
C ARG A 249 -10.57 -0.10 -17.20
N PRO A 250 -10.18 0.48 -16.06
CA PRO A 250 -9.98 1.91 -15.94
C PRO A 250 -8.79 2.36 -16.81
N PRO A 251 -8.72 3.64 -17.19
CA PRO A 251 -7.51 4.22 -17.77
C PRO A 251 -6.30 3.97 -16.86
N VAL A 252 -5.18 3.56 -17.45
CA VAL A 252 -3.95 3.23 -16.71
C VAL A 252 -2.78 4.09 -17.17
N ARG A 253 -2.05 4.66 -16.22
CA ARG A 253 -0.71 5.21 -16.42
C ARG A 253 0.33 4.26 -15.81
N ARG A 254 1.46 4.11 -16.48
CA ARG A 254 2.57 3.25 -16.04
C ARG A 254 3.82 4.09 -15.86
N SER A 255 4.60 3.83 -14.83
CA SER A 255 5.91 4.45 -14.63
C SER A 255 6.84 3.54 -13.87
N ALA A 256 8.15 3.65 -14.12
CA ALA A 256 9.16 2.99 -13.31
C ALA A 256 9.35 3.71 -11.96
N LEU A 257 9.66 2.94 -10.93
CA LEU A 257 10.12 3.39 -9.61
C LEU A 257 11.33 2.52 -9.24
N GLY A 258 12.52 2.92 -9.67
CA GLY A 258 13.69 2.04 -9.63
C GLY A 258 13.43 0.81 -10.51
N GLU A 259 13.59 -0.38 -9.93
CA GLU A 259 13.29 -1.66 -10.59
C GLU A 259 11.79 -2.03 -10.55
N ASP A 260 10.98 -1.31 -9.77
CA ASP A 260 9.56 -1.58 -9.64
C ASP A 260 8.75 -0.93 -10.78
N THR A 261 7.62 -1.54 -11.13
CA THR A 261 6.64 -0.95 -12.05
C THR A 261 5.41 -0.46 -11.30
N LEU A 262 5.17 0.85 -11.33
CA LEU A 262 3.94 1.47 -10.81
C LEU A 262 2.85 1.50 -11.88
N PHE A 263 1.70 0.93 -11.55
CA PHE A 263 0.45 1.07 -12.28
C PHE A 263 -0.48 2.01 -11.52
N GLU A 264 -0.88 3.09 -12.17
CA GLU A 264 -1.89 4.02 -11.66
C GLU A 264 -3.18 3.85 -12.44
N LEU A 265 -4.22 3.40 -11.76
CA LEU A 265 -5.55 3.20 -12.30
C LEU A 265 -6.39 4.44 -11.94
N ASP A 266 -6.94 5.11 -12.96
CA ASP A 266 -7.89 6.20 -12.77
C ASP A 266 -9.32 5.65 -12.65
N LEU A 267 -9.82 5.60 -11.43
CA LEU A 267 -11.14 5.07 -11.09
C LEU A 267 -12.22 6.17 -11.07
N SER A 268 -11.82 7.43 -11.28
CA SER A 268 -12.74 8.57 -11.39
C SER A 268 -13.29 8.76 -12.80
N ALA A 269 -12.61 8.21 -13.81
CA ALA A 269 -13.08 8.25 -15.18
C ALA A 269 -14.36 7.39 -15.33
N PRO A 270 -15.41 7.89 -16.02
CA PRO A 270 -16.55 7.06 -16.36
C PRO A 270 -16.06 5.85 -17.16
N GLN A 271 -16.47 4.65 -16.74
CA GLN A 271 -16.20 3.44 -17.51
C GLN A 271 -16.82 3.63 -18.91
N PRO A 272 -16.10 3.29 -20.00
CA PRO A 272 -16.73 3.19 -21.30
C PRO A 272 -17.95 2.28 -21.18
N ALA A 273 -19.11 2.77 -21.65
CA ALA A 273 -20.30 1.94 -21.76
C ALA A 273 -19.96 0.66 -22.55
N ALA A 274 -20.58 -0.46 -22.17
CA ALA A 274 -20.35 -1.80 -22.71
C ALA A 274 -20.10 -1.80 -24.24
N PRO A 275 -19.01 -2.42 -24.76
CA PRO A 275 -18.79 -2.49 -26.19
C PRO A 275 -19.60 -3.61 -26.86
N LEU A 276 -20.50 -3.18 -27.75
CA LEU A 276 -20.96 -3.80 -29.00
C LEU A 276 -21.35 -5.30 -28.96
N ASP A 277 -22.64 -5.56 -28.76
CA ASP A 277 -23.34 -6.85 -28.94
C ASP A 277 -23.25 -7.47 -30.36
N GLY A 278 -22.39 -6.98 -31.25
CA GLY A 278 -22.44 -7.27 -32.68
C GLY A 278 -21.44 -8.27 -33.25
N GLN A 279 -20.30 -8.55 -32.60
CA GLN A 279 -19.18 -9.24 -33.28
C GLN A 279 -18.80 -10.63 -32.76
N HIS A 280 -19.48 -11.14 -31.72
CA HIS A 280 -19.22 -12.48 -31.16
C HIS A 280 -20.36 -13.48 -31.35
N ARG A 281 -21.31 -13.20 -32.25
CA ARG A 281 -22.33 -14.19 -32.61
C ARG A 281 -21.84 -15.14 -33.70
N GLU A 282 -20.99 -14.66 -34.61
CA GLU A 282 -20.45 -15.47 -35.71
C GLU A 282 -19.35 -16.46 -35.27
N THR A 283 -18.67 -16.22 -34.15
CA THR A 283 -17.62 -17.13 -33.65
C THR A 283 -18.16 -18.33 -32.86
N ARG A 284 -19.44 -18.33 -32.47
CA ARG A 284 -20.08 -19.48 -31.80
C ARG A 284 -20.67 -20.50 -32.76
N GLU A 285 -20.99 -20.12 -33.99
CA GLU A 285 -21.52 -21.05 -35.01
C GLU A 285 -20.41 -21.78 -35.80
N ALA A 286 -19.15 -21.35 -35.68
CA ALA A 286 -18.02 -21.92 -36.42
C ALA A 286 -17.13 -22.90 -35.63
N ARG A 287 -17.46 -23.26 -34.38
CA ARG A 287 -16.77 -24.31 -33.62
C ARG A 287 -17.75 -25.38 -33.14
N GLY A 288 -18.16 -26.23 -34.08
CA GLY A 288 -18.54 -27.59 -33.75
C GLY A 288 -17.27 -28.38 -33.46
N GLU A 289 -16.86 -28.47 -32.20
CA GLU A 289 -15.78 -29.34 -31.77
C GLU A 289 -16.33 -30.31 -30.71
N GLY A 290 -16.20 -31.60 -31.02
CA GLY A 290 -16.73 -32.72 -30.27
C GLY A 290 -16.06 -32.93 -28.91
N GLU A 291 -16.74 -33.74 -28.11
CA GLU A 291 -16.27 -34.24 -26.82
C GLU A 291 -14.90 -34.93 -26.96
N HIS A 292 -13.85 -34.29 -26.46
CA HIS A 292 -12.59 -34.95 -26.15
C HIS A 292 -12.43 -35.03 -24.63
N THR A 293 -12.68 -36.22 -24.09
CA THR A 293 -12.27 -36.63 -22.75
C THR A 293 -10.75 -36.58 -22.63
N VAL A 294 -10.25 -35.83 -21.65
CA VAL A 294 -8.81 -35.75 -21.36
C VAL A 294 -8.38 -37.01 -20.60
N ASP A 295 -7.48 -37.78 -21.21
CA ASP A 295 -6.82 -38.95 -20.63
C ASP A 295 -5.68 -38.52 -19.69
N HIS A 296 -5.68 -39.01 -18.44
CA HIS A 296 -4.63 -38.75 -17.46
C HIS A 296 -3.51 -39.79 -17.61
N GLY A 297 -2.62 -39.54 -18.57
CA GLY A 297 -1.39 -40.32 -18.75
C GLY A 297 -0.40 -40.14 -17.59
N HIS A 298 -0.02 -41.26 -16.95
CA HIS A 298 1.00 -41.35 -15.91
C HIS A 298 2.40 -40.96 -16.43
N GLY A 299 2.90 -39.79 -16.02
CA GLY A 299 4.29 -39.37 -16.22
C GLY A 299 5.18 -39.71 -15.02
N GLN A 300 6.27 -40.44 -15.27
CA GLN A 300 7.27 -40.87 -14.29
C GLN A 300 8.10 -39.72 -13.68
N PRO A 301 8.59 -39.85 -12.43
CA PRO A 301 9.48 -38.88 -11.80
C PRO A 301 10.95 -39.02 -12.23
N LEU A 302 11.63 -37.88 -12.37
CA LEU A 302 13.06 -37.76 -12.65
C LEU A 302 13.91 -38.34 -11.50
N ALA A 303 14.84 -39.22 -11.87
CA ALA A 303 15.70 -39.99 -10.97
C ALA A 303 16.66 -39.12 -10.13
N ARG A 304 16.75 -39.43 -8.82
CA ARG A 304 17.86 -39.03 -7.95
C ARG A 304 18.91 -40.13 -7.89
N ALA A 305 20.17 -39.70 -7.79
CA ALA A 305 21.37 -40.51 -7.72
C ALA A 305 21.36 -41.52 -6.56
N GLN A 306 21.95 -42.69 -6.84
CA GLN A 306 22.06 -43.84 -5.96
C GLN A 306 23.05 -43.62 -4.81
N ALA A 307 22.68 -44.04 -3.61
CA ALA A 307 23.59 -44.59 -2.61
C ALA A 307 22.89 -45.79 -1.93
N ARG A 308 23.64 -46.89 -1.78
CA ARG A 308 23.16 -48.24 -1.48
C ARG A 308 23.05 -48.55 0.02
N GLY A 309 22.09 -49.42 0.34
CA GLY A 309 22.09 -50.39 1.45
C GLY A 309 21.59 -49.84 2.80
N ALA A 310 20.88 -50.58 3.66
CA ALA A 310 20.35 -51.93 3.66
C ALA A 310 19.38 -52.06 4.87
N GLU A 311 18.38 -52.93 4.76
CA GLU A 311 17.66 -53.67 5.83
C GLU A 311 16.75 -52.98 6.87
N GLY A 312 15.46 -53.37 6.82
CA GLY A 312 14.79 -54.07 7.94
C GLY A 312 13.93 -53.26 8.94
N PRO A 313 12.88 -53.86 9.55
CA PRO A 313 11.58 -53.19 9.77
C PRO A 313 11.16 -53.03 11.25
N GLY A 314 10.15 -52.18 11.52
CA GLY A 314 9.29 -52.35 12.71
C GLY A 314 8.67 -51.08 13.32
N GLY A 315 7.34 -51.11 13.47
CA GLY A 315 6.69 -50.82 14.77
C GLY A 315 6.29 -49.39 15.16
N HIS A 316 5.03 -49.03 14.85
CA HIS A 316 4.04 -48.37 15.73
C HIS A 316 4.31 -46.99 16.41
N PRO A 317 3.26 -46.26 16.87
CA PRO A 317 3.12 -44.81 16.75
C PRO A 317 3.34 -44.11 18.11
N LEU A 318 3.44 -42.78 18.14
CA LEU A 318 3.08 -42.00 19.33
C LEU A 318 2.89 -40.51 19.02
N ALA A 319 1.88 -39.94 19.66
CA ALA A 319 1.50 -38.54 19.68
C ALA A 319 2.41 -37.69 20.60
N GLY A 320 2.37 -36.36 20.43
CA GLY A 320 2.56 -35.44 21.56
C GLY A 320 3.48 -34.24 21.36
N ALA A 321 2.88 -33.09 21.07
CA ALA A 321 3.13 -31.77 21.71
C ALA A 321 4.48 -31.04 21.43
N PRO A 322 4.67 -29.77 21.88
CA PRO A 322 5.05 -28.64 21.03
C PRO A 322 6.49 -28.13 21.28
N ALA A 323 7.05 -27.34 20.36
CA ALA A 323 8.30 -26.59 20.57
C ALA A 323 8.00 -25.10 20.32
N ALA A 324 7.99 -24.21 21.32
CA ALA A 324 9.08 -23.74 22.20
C ALA A 324 9.80 -22.52 21.62
N ASP A 325 9.90 -21.52 22.48
CA ASP A 325 10.54 -20.21 22.35
C ASP A 325 11.93 -20.25 21.72
N VAL A 326 12.22 -19.25 20.88
CA VAL A 326 13.59 -18.86 20.53
C VAL A 326 13.75 -17.38 20.79
N GLN A 327 14.23 -17.06 22.00
CA GLN A 327 14.99 -15.83 22.27
C GLN A 327 16.27 -15.84 21.41
N ARG A 328 16.48 -14.79 20.60
CA ARG A 328 17.83 -14.46 20.11
C ARG A 328 18.38 -13.28 20.91
N GLN A 329 19.42 -13.60 21.67
CA GLN A 329 20.30 -12.65 22.35
C GLN A 329 21.06 -11.79 21.34
N ARG A 330 21.16 -10.51 21.68
CA ARG A 330 22.13 -9.55 21.14
C ARG A 330 23.45 -9.70 21.91
N HIS A 331 24.57 -9.72 21.18
CA HIS A 331 25.92 -9.40 21.67
C HIS A 331 26.56 -8.49 20.61
N GLY A 332 27.33 -7.46 20.92
CA GLY A 332 27.77 -6.94 22.21
C GLY A 332 28.54 -5.65 21.92
N ASP A 333 28.25 -4.63 22.71
CA ASP A 333 28.98 -3.37 22.77
C ASP A 333 30.17 -3.57 23.73
N GLN A 334 31.37 -3.13 23.34
CA GLN A 334 32.50 -2.96 24.24
C GLN A 334 32.99 -1.53 24.10
N GLY A 335 32.55 -0.69 25.04
CA GLY A 335 33.21 0.55 25.38
C GLY A 335 34.02 0.35 26.66
N GLU A 336 35.30 0.67 26.61
CA GLU A 336 36.09 1.03 27.78
C GLU A 336 36.79 2.36 27.49
N HIS A 337 36.36 3.42 28.17
CA HIS A 337 37.23 4.51 28.59
C HIS A 337 36.62 5.25 29.77
N GLN A 338 37.17 4.99 30.96
CA GLN A 338 36.99 5.85 32.14
C GLN A 338 38.07 6.95 32.17
N GLN A 339 37.54 8.17 32.31
CA GLN A 339 38.03 9.42 32.89
C GLN A 339 39.40 9.47 33.58
N GLY A 340 40.10 10.61 33.40
CA GLY A 340 40.82 11.26 34.49
C GLY A 340 42.01 12.17 34.13
N HIS A 341 41.86 13.46 34.43
CA HIS A 341 42.88 14.46 34.80
C HIS A 341 43.69 15.27 33.76
N GLN A 342 43.32 16.56 33.71
CA GLN A 342 44.13 17.78 33.97
C GLN A 342 45.39 18.13 33.15
N LEU A 343 45.32 19.37 32.62
CA LEU A 343 46.33 20.45 32.63
C LEU A 343 47.72 20.20 32.02
N GLY A 344 48.07 21.00 31.00
CA GLY A 344 49.48 21.22 30.65
C GLY A 344 49.68 21.97 29.34
N GLN A 345 49.86 23.29 29.43
CA GLN A 345 50.44 24.13 28.39
C GLN A 345 51.84 23.63 27.96
N ARG A 346 52.18 23.71 26.67
CA ARG A 346 53.38 24.39 26.10
C ARG A 346 53.71 23.90 24.67
N SER A 347 54.02 24.88 23.82
CA SER A 347 55.07 24.93 22.77
C SER A 347 55.35 23.66 21.95
N LEU A 348 55.27 23.65 20.62
CA LEU A 348 55.89 24.51 19.60
C LEU A 348 55.11 24.40 18.28
#